data_AF-A0A974TB53-F1
#
_entry.id   AF-A0A974TB53-F1
#
_cell.length_a   1.000
_cell.length_b   1.000
_cell.length_c   1.000
_cell.angle_alpha   90.00
_cell.angle_beta   90.00
_cell.angle_gamma   90.00
#
_symmetry.space_group_name_H-M   'P 1'
#
loop_
_entity.id
_entity.type
_entity.pdbx_description
1 polymer ?
#
loop_
_entity_poly.entity_id
_entity_poly.type
_entity_poly.pdbx_seq_one_letter_code
_entity_poly.pdbx_strand_id
1 'polypeptide(L)'
;MPESQWANSAASGTAAAPPSTASGNTEPCIAALVDATGILVPASADDVLQRATAGQFFWLDIFTADAVARSNLLAKLGLNDTDRTWILHFGQAPRMAIAAPGARVVTMAIGPEDQWVEIHVLWTRAWIVTVWAGDAASLREVRQRFATGLHETHQTACVSGMVFASAVALDDRRKRDPGPCAALHA
;
A
#
# COMPACT_ATOMS: atom_id res chain seq x y z
N MET A 1 49.58 67.73 8.07
CA MET A 1 48.65 66.69 8.60
C MET A 1 47.88 66.17 7.40
N PRO A 2 48.12 64.92 6.98
CA PRO A 2 47.55 64.34 5.76
C PRO A 2 46.18 63.69 6.08
N GLU A 3 45.17 63.98 5.25
CA GLU A 3 43.89 63.26 5.30
C GLU A 3 43.90 62.08 4.33
N SER A 4 43.42 60.97 4.86
CA SER A 4 43.65 59.62 4.43
C SER A 4 42.78 59.21 3.24
N GLN A 5 43.44 58.66 2.22
CA GLN A 5 42.87 57.82 1.18
C GLN A 5 42.24 56.56 1.79
N TRP A 6 40.93 56.36 1.59
CA TRP A 6 40.28 55.06 1.77
C TRP A 6 39.50 54.71 0.50
N ALA A 7 39.98 53.67 -0.16
CA ALA A 7 39.36 53.02 -1.30
C ALA A 7 38.14 52.22 -0.83
N ASN A 8 36.99 52.37 -1.50
CA ASN A 8 35.88 51.43 -1.41
C ASN A 8 35.69 50.76 -2.76
N SER A 9 36.20 49.53 -2.85
CA SER A 9 35.94 48.59 -3.94
C SER A 9 34.48 48.15 -3.91
N ALA A 10 33.76 48.43 -5.00
CA ALA A 10 32.44 47.86 -5.25
C ALA A 10 32.60 46.38 -5.67
N ALA A 11 32.30 45.47 -4.76
CA ALA A 11 32.13 44.06 -5.09
C ALA A 11 30.67 43.81 -5.49
N SER A 12 30.44 43.57 -6.78
CA SER A 12 29.17 43.04 -7.29
C SER A 12 28.99 41.60 -6.80
N GLY A 13 28.34 41.44 -5.65
CA GLY A 13 27.82 40.14 -5.21
C GLY A 13 26.57 39.81 -6.02
N THR A 14 26.71 38.94 -7.02
CA THR A 14 25.59 38.23 -7.65
C THR A 14 24.91 37.40 -6.57
N ALA A 15 23.82 37.91 -6.01
CA ALA A 15 22.96 37.14 -5.12
C ALA A 15 22.35 35.98 -5.92
N ALA A 16 22.76 34.75 -5.57
CA ALA A 16 22.14 33.53 -6.05
C ALA A 16 20.65 33.57 -5.69
N ALA A 17 19.80 33.45 -6.69
CA ALA A 17 18.37 33.27 -6.50
C ALA A 17 18.15 32.06 -5.56
N PRO A 18 17.20 32.14 -4.60
CA PRO A 18 16.86 30.97 -3.79
C PRO A 18 16.41 29.83 -4.71
N PRO A 19 16.73 28.57 -4.38
CA PRO A 19 16.28 27.44 -5.17
C PRO A 19 14.76 27.50 -5.28
N SER A 20 14.27 27.61 -6.51
CA SER A 20 12.86 27.40 -6.81
C SER A 20 12.45 26.09 -6.17
N THR A 21 11.58 26.17 -5.17
CA THR A 21 10.86 25.01 -4.66
C THR A 21 10.21 24.36 -5.87
N ALA A 22 10.75 23.21 -6.26
CA ALA A 22 10.10 22.31 -7.18
C ALA A 22 8.73 22.02 -6.56
N SER A 23 7.71 22.72 -7.04
CA SER A 23 6.33 22.28 -6.94
C SER A 23 6.30 21.04 -7.83
N GLY A 24 6.71 19.92 -7.24
CA GLY A 24 6.68 18.63 -7.87
C GLY A 24 5.22 18.34 -8.16
N ASN A 25 4.89 18.29 -9.43
CA ASN A 25 3.66 17.68 -9.92
C ASN A 25 3.79 16.18 -9.65
N THR A 26 3.74 15.80 -8.37
CA THR A 26 3.77 14.41 -7.96
C THR A 26 2.40 13.86 -8.32
N GLU A 27 2.29 13.32 -9.53
CA GLU A 27 1.11 12.56 -9.92
C GLU A 27 0.80 11.57 -8.78
N PRO A 28 -0.45 11.51 -8.33
CA PRO A 28 -0.81 10.66 -7.21
C PRO A 28 -0.46 9.23 -7.56
N CYS A 29 0.43 8.64 -6.77
CA CYS A 29 0.84 7.24 -6.93
C CYS A 29 -0.40 6.35 -6.75
N ILE A 30 -0.87 5.73 -7.83
CA ILE A 30 -2.09 4.90 -7.83
C ILE A 30 -1.83 3.45 -7.40
N ALA A 31 -0.57 3.04 -7.40
CA ALA A 31 -0.14 1.70 -7.03
C ALA A 31 1.32 1.69 -6.57
N ALA A 32 1.62 0.80 -5.63
CA ALA A 32 2.96 0.65 -5.10
C ALA A 32 3.29 -0.82 -4.85
N LEU A 33 4.57 -1.14 -4.98
CA LEU A 33 5.12 -2.42 -4.57
C LEU A 33 5.39 -2.36 -3.07
N VAL A 34 5.02 -3.41 -2.36
CA VAL A 34 5.38 -3.59 -0.96
C VAL A 34 6.79 -4.19 -0.93
N ASP A 35 7.75 -3.44 -0.40
CA ASP A 35 9.12 -3.94 -0.25
C ASP A 35 9.27 -4.88 0.95
N ALA A 36 10.48 -5.42 1.14
CA ALA A 36 10.77 -6.34 2.23
C ALA A 36 10.59 -5.71 3.63
N THR A 37 10.54 -4.38 3.74
CA THR A 37 10.32 -3.62 4.98
C THR A 37 8.86 -3.19 5.16
N GLY A 38 8.00 -3.46 4.16
CA GLY A 38 6.57 -3.16 4.21
C GLY A 38 6.27 -1.73 3.77
N ILE A 39 7.28 -1.04 3.23
CA ILE A 39 7.16 0.31 2.68
C ILE A 39 6.61 0.20 1.26
N LEU A 40 5.73 1.16 0.94
CA LEU A 40 5.22 1.34 -0.41
C LEU A 40 6.24 2.06 -1.27
N VAL A 41 6.76 1.37 -2.27
CA VAL A 41 7.58 1.95 -3.33
C VAL A 41 6.68 2.20 -4.54
N PRO A 42 6.56 3.45 -5.04
CA PRO A 42 5.76 3.73 -6.24
C PRO A 42 6.09 2.75 -7.36
N ALA A 43 5.06 2.16 -7.95
CA ALA A 43 5.23 1.14 -8.97
C ALA A 43 4.78 1.67 -10.32
N SER A 44 5.72 1.73 -11.27
CA SER A 44 5.35 1.86 -12.66
C SER A 44 4.83 0.53 -13.20
N ALA A 45 4.16 0.58 -14.34
CA ALA A 45 3.76 -0.63 -15.03
C ALA A 45 4.95 -1.50 -15.46
N ASP A 46 6.08 -0.86 -15.80
CA ASP A 46 7.27 -1.56 -16.25
C ASP A 46 7.95 -2.31 -15.09
N ASP A 47 7.96 -1.72 -13.89
CA ASP A 47 8.45 -2.38 -12.66
C ASP A 47 7.66 -3.68 -12.38
N VAL A 48 6.34 -3.59 -12.53
CA VAL A 48 5.42 -4.70 -12.31
C VAL A 48 5.65 -5.80 -13.34
N LEU A 49 5.74 -5.45 -14.63
CA LEU A 49 6.01 -6.39 -15.72
C LEU A 49 7.38 -7.07 -15.56
N GLN A 50 8.40 -6.30 -15.17
CA GLN A 50 9.75 -6.82 -14.92
C GLN A 50 9.74 -7.88 -13.80
N ARG A 51 9.09 -7.60 -12.67
CA ARG A 51 9.01 -8.57 -11.55
C ARG A 51 8.22 -9.81 -11.90
N ALA A 52 7.10 -9.65 -12.61
CA ALA A 52 6.29 -10.76 -13.10
C ALA A 52 7.10 -11.67 -14.04
N THR A 53 7.85 -11.08 -14.97
CA THR A 53 8.69 -11.82 -15.94
C THR A 53 9.89 -12.50 -15.27
N ALA A 54 10.47 -11.86 -14.24
CA ALA A 54 11.57 -12.44 -13.47
C ALA A 54 11.14 -13.59 -12.55
N GLY A 55 9.84 -13.85 -12.40
CA GLY A 55 9.32 -14.89 -11.50
C GLY A 55 9.60 -14.62 -10.02
N GLN A 56 9.92 -13.37 -9.67
CA GLN A 56 10.19 -12.99 -8.29
C GLN A 56 8.87 -12.79 -7.56
N PHE A 57 8.81 -13.24 -6.31
CA PHE A 57 7.65 -12.95 -5.48
C PHE A 57 7.52 -11.44 -5.25
N PHE A 58 6.32 -10.89 -5.46
CA PHE A 58 6.03 -9.50 -5.15
C PHE A 58 4.61 -9.32 -4.63
N TRP A 59 4.40 -8.24 -3.88
CA TRP A 59 3.07 -7.75 -3.55
C TRP A 59 2.88 -6.38 -4.18
N LEU A 60 1.92 -6.29 -5.10
CA LEU A 60 1.44 -5.03 -5.69
C LEU A 60 0.17 -4.57 -4.99
N ASP A 61 0.18 -3.34 -4.50
CA ASP A 61 -0.95 -2.73 -3.83
C ASP A 61 -1.49 -1.55 -4.63
N ILE A 62 -2.76 -1.63 -5.06
CA ILE A 62 -3.43 -0.65 -5.92
C ILE A 62 -4.55 0.02 -5.10
N PHE A 63 -4.40 1.30 -4.80
CA PHE A 63 -5.23 2.04 -3.84
C PHE A 63 -5.90 3.29 -4.42
N THR A 64 -6.06 3.35 -5.74
CA THR A 64 -6.75 4.46 -6.41
C THR A 64 -8.27 4.28 -6.49
N ALA A 65 -9.00 5.38 -6.30
CA ALA A 65 -10.43 5.46 -6.59
C ALA A 65 -10.74 5.52 -8.10
N ASP A 66 -9.74 5.85 -8.93
CA ASP A 66 -9.89 5.91 -10.39
C ASP A 66 -9.97 4.50 -11.00
N ALA A 67 -11.18 4.12 -11.43
CA ALA A 67 -11.45 2.83 -12.05
C ALA A 67 -10.73 2.63 -13.39
N VAL A 68 -10.54 3.70 -14.17
CA VAL A 68 -9.85 3.63 -15.48
C VAL A 68 -8.36 3.40 -15.26
N ALA A 69 -7.75 4.17 -14.37
CA ALA A 69 -6.34 4.01 -14.03
C ALA A 69 -6.05 2.61 -13.49
N ARG A 70 -6.91 2.11 -12.60
CA ARG A 70 -6.82 0.75 -12.05
C ARG A 70 -6.96 -0.33 -13.13
N SER A 71 -7.95 -0.21 -14.01
CA SER A 71 -8.16 -1.16 -15.12
C SER A 71 -6.95 -1.22 -16.06
N ASN A 72 -6.40 -0.05 -16.41
CA ASN A 72 -5.22 0.07 -17.28
C ASN A 72 -3.98 -0.59 -16.66
N LEU A 73 -3.77 -0.43 -15.34
CA LEU A 73 -2.65 -1.07 -14.65
C LEU A 73 -2.81 -2.60 -14.60
N LEU A 74 -4.02 -3.08 -14.24
CA LEU A 74 -4.31 -4.52 -14.17
C LEU A 74 -4.20 -5.20 -15.54
N ALA A 75 -4.50 -4.51 -16.64
CA ALA A 75 -4.32 -5.05 -17.99
C ALA A 75 -2.85 -5.39 -18.30
N LYS A 76 -1.89 -4.69 -17.68
CA LYS A 76 -0.45 -4.91 -17.87
C LYS A 76 0.11 -6.05 -17.03
N LEU A 77 -0.62 -6.53 -16.03
CA LEU A 77 -0.25 -7.69 -15.20
C LEU A 77 -0.42 -9.03 -15.92
N GLY A 78 -0.99 -9.05 -17.13
CA GLY A 78 -1.25 -10.30 -17.87
C GLY A 78 -2.29 -11.19 -17.19
N LEU A 79 -3.16 -10.62 -16.34
CA LEU A 79 -4.27 -11.33 -15.73
C LEU A 79 -5.23 -11.82 -16.83
N ASN A 80 -5.77 -13.03 -16.67
CA ASN A 80 -6.87 -13.47 -17.52
C ASN A 80 -8.12 -12.61 -17.27
N ASP A 81 -9.04 -12.62 -18.24
CA ASP A 81 -10.26 -11.79 -18.18
C ASP A 81 -11.14 -12.07 -16.97
N THR A 82 -11.15 -13.32 -16.49
CA THR A 82 -11.95 -13.70 -15.33
C THR A 82 -11.41 -13.06 -14.06
N ASP A 83 -10.10 -13.12 -13.83
CA ASP A 83 -9.43 -12.50 -12.69
C ASP A 83 -9.54 -10.97 -12.74
N ARG A 84 -9.31 -10.38 -13.92
CA ARG A 84 -9.42 -8.94 -14.12
C ARG A 84 -10.84 -8.43 -13.87
N THR A 85 -11.86 -9.11 -14.38
CA THR A 85 -13.26 -8.72 -14.16
C THR A 85 -13.62 -8.88 -12.68
N TRP A 86 -13.16 -9.96 -12.06
CA TRP A 86 -13.47 -10.27 -10.67
C TRP A 86 -12.88 -9.23 -9.69
N ILE A 87 -11.60 -8.87 -9.85
CA ILE A 87 -10.89 -7.94 -8.94
C ILE A 87 -11.35 -6.47 -9.11
N LEU A 88 -12.00 -6.15 -10.23
CA LEU A 88 -12.53 -4.81 -10.52
C LEU A 88 -13.98 -4.62 -10.06
N HIS A 89 -14.67 -5.68 -9.65
CA HIS A 89 -16.09 -5.63 -9.32
C HIS A 89 -16.29 -5.29 -7.84
N PHE A 90 -16.33 -4.00 -7.51
CA PHE A 90 -16.64 -3.54 -6.14
C PHE A 90 -18.13 -3.68 -5.80
N GLY A 91 -18.46 -3.64 -4.50
CA GLY A 91 -19.79 -3.85 -3.96
C GLY A 91 -20.08 -5.32 -3.64
N GLN A 92 -19.05 -6.16 -3.56
CA GLN A 92 -19.22 -7.59 -3.28
C GLN A 92 -19.27 -7.86 -1.78
N ALA A 93 -20.07 -8.84 -1.37
CA ALA A 93 -19.98 -9.39 -0.02
C ALA A 93 -18.63 -10.09 0.20
N PRO A 94 -18.07 -10.06 1.42
CA PRO A 94 -16.83 -10.76 1.74
C PRO A 94 -16.92 -12.25 1.40
N ARG A 95 -15.95 -12.74 0.64
CA ARG A 95 -15.91 -14.12 0.17
C ARG A 95 -14.51 -14.55 -0.19
N MET A 96 -14.28 -15.86 -0.13
CA MET A 96 -13.04 -16.48 -0.58
C MET A 96 -13.35 -17.59 -1.58
N ALA A 97 -12.57 -17.65 -2.64
CA ALA A 97 -12.62 -18.73 -3.62
C ALA A 97 -11.21 -19.18 -3.96
N ILE A 98 -10.98 -20.49 -4.01
CA ILE A 98 -9.76 -21.07 -4.56
C ILE A 98 -9.98 -21.21 -6.07
N ALA A 99 -9.10 -20.61 -6.87
CA ALA A 99 -9.16 -20.61 -8.32
C ALA A 99 -7.74 -20.74 -8.87
N ALA A 100 -7.47 -21.76 -9.69
CA ALA A 100 -6.13 -21.96 -10.23
C ALA A 100 -5.65 -20.70 -11.00
N PRO A 101 -4.41 -20.19 -10.74
CA PRO A 101 -3.33 -20.81 -9.97
C PRO A 101 -3.25 -20.43 -8.47
N GLY A 102 -4.27 -19.82 -7.87
CA GLY A 102 -4.27 -19.50 -6.44
C GLY A 102 -5.64 -19.21 -5.84
N ALA A 103 -5.85 -18.01 -5.32
CA ALA A 103 -7.07 -17.65 -4.60
C ALA A 103 -7.54 -16.23 -4.90
N ARG A 104 -8.85 -16.02 -4.72
CA ARG A 104 -9.54 -14.73 -4.81
C ARG A 104 -10.22 -14.45 -3.48
N VAL A 105 -10.03 -13.28 -2.91
CA VAL A 105 -10.61 -12.90 -1.62
C VAL A 105 -11.19 -11.49 -1.69
N VAL A 106 -12.47 -11.35 -1.38
CA VAL A 106 -13.06 -10.05 -1.04
C VAL A 106 -13.12 -10.00 0.48
N THR A 107 -12.55 -8.96 1.07
CA THR A 107 -12.61 -8.71 2.51
C THR A 107 -12.92 -7.25 2.76
N MET A 108 -13.30 -6.92 3.98
CA MET A 108 -13.41 -5.53 4.43
C MET A 108 -12.29 -5.22 5.42
N ALA A 109 -11.80 -3.99 5.41
CA ALA A 109 -11.01 -3.39 6.48
C ALA A 109 -11.75 -2.19 7.06
N ILE A 110 -11.39 -1.78 8.26
CA ILE A 110 -11.84 -0.53 8.85
C ILE A 110 -10.77 0.52 8.51
N GLY A 111 -11.13 1.50 7.69
CA GLY A 111 -10.31 2.63 7.32
C GLY A 111 -10.38 3.76 8.37
N PRO A 112 -9.85 4.96 8.03
CA PRO A 112 -10.04 6.16 8.83
C PRO A 112 -11.54 6.41 9.09
N GLU A 113 -11.85 7.00 10.24
CA GLU A 113 -13.23 7.38 10.61
C GLU A 113 -14.22 6.20 10.67
N ASP A 114 -13.74 5.00 10.98
CA ASP A 114 -14.54 3.77 11.08
C ASP A 114 -15.30 3.40 9.79
N GLN A 115 -14.82 3.89 8.63
CA GLN A 115 -15.41 3.56 7.34
C GLN A 115 -14.96 2.18 6.87
N TRP A 116 -15.91 1.38 6.37
CA TRP A 116 -15.60 0.09 5.79
C TRP A 116 -14.98 0.25 4.40
N VAL A 117 -13.80 -0.32 4.20
CA VAL A 117 -13.06 -0.34 2.94
C VAL A 117 -13.08 -1.75 2.38
N GLU A 118 -13.66 -1.91 1.20
CA GLU A 118 -13.65 -3.18 0.47
C GLU A 118 -12.28 -3.40 -0.19
N ILE A 119 -11.71 -4.58 0.01
CA ILE A 119 -10.40 -4.98 -0.51
C ILE A 119 -10.55 -6.28 -1.28
N HIS A 120 -10.12 -6.22 -2.52
CA HIS A 120 -10.00 -7.37 -3.41
C HIS A 120 -8.56 -7.86 -3.39
N VAL A 121 -8.40 -9.16 -3.20
CA VAL A 121 -7.09 -9.82 -3.18
C VAL A 121 -7.10 -10.91 -4.24
N LEU A 122 -6.13 -10.83 -5.15
CA LEU A 122 -5.72 -11.97 -5.96
C LEU A 122 -4.37 -12.44 -5.44
N TRP A 123 -4.26 -13.75 -5.22
CA TRP A 123 -3.02 -14.34 -4.73
C TRP A 123 -2.67 -15.57 -5.57
N THR A 124 -1.40 -15.67 -5.94
CA THR A 124 -0.77 -16.83 -6.58
C THR A 124 0.51 -17.20 -5.85
N ARG A 125 1.15 -18.30 -6.24
CA ARG A 125 2.48 -18.65 -5.73
C ARG A 125 3.56 -17.60 -6.04
N ALA A 126 3.36 -16.80 -7.09
CA ALA A 126 4.36 -15.85 -7.57
C ALA A 126 4.08 -14.41 -7.13
N TRP A 127 2.87 -14.07 -6.69
CA TRP A 127 2.57 -12.69 -6.34
C TRP A 127 1.25 -12.54 -5.57
N ILE A 128 1.11 -11.40 -4.91
CA ILE A 128 -0.14 -10.88 -4.33
C ILE A 128 -0.49 -9.57 -5.03
N VAL A 129 -1.75 -9.40 -5.40
CA VAL A 129 -2.31 -8.12 -5.86
C VAL A 129 -3.48 -7.75 -4.95
N THR A 130 -3.39 -6.58 -4.32
CA THR A 130 -4.51 -5.98 -3.59
C THR A 130 -5.06 -4.79 -4.37
N VAL A 131 -6.38 -4.68 -4.41
CA VAL A 131 -7.12 -3.62 -5.09
C VAL A 131 -8.19 -3.11 -4.15
N TRP A 132 -8.20 -1.81 -3.91
CA TRP A 132 -9.15 -1.16 -3.04
C TRP A 132 -9.21 0.35 -3.34
N ALA A 133 -10.23 1.02 -2.80
CA ALA A 133 -10.38 2.45 -2.90
C ALA A 133 -10.37 3.04 -1.48
N GLY A 134 -9.28 3.68 -1.09
CA GLY A 134 -9.14 4.27 0.24
C GLY A 134 -7.78 4.93 0.46
N ASP A 135 -7.57 5.43 1.67
CA ASP A 135 -6.30 6.06 2.04
C ASP A 135 -5.21 5.02 2.26
N ALA A 136 -4.05 5.20 1.61
CA ALA A 136 -2.94 4.27 1.62
C ALA A 136 -2.45 3.87 3.03
N ALA A 137 -2.69 4.66 4.07
CA ALA A 137 -2.31 4.30 5.45
C ALA A 137 -3.18 3.17 6.04
N SER A 138 -4.38 2.91 5.49
CA SER A 138 -5.35 1.93 6.00
C SER A 138 -4.78 0.51 6.09
N LEU A 139 -3.86 0.13 5.19
CA LEU A 139 -3.22 -1.19 5.17
C LEU A 139 -1.78 -1.20 5.70
N ARG A 140 -1.30 -0.08 6.27
CA ARG A 140 0.09 0.06 6.71
C ARG A 140 0.53 -1.05 7.67
N GLU A 141 -0.30 -1.38 8.65
CA GLU A 141 0.02 -2.44 9.63
C GLU A 141 0.12 -3.83 8.96
N VAL A 142 -0.80 -4.15 8.04
CA VAL A 142 -0.78 -5.42 7.30
C VAL A 142 0.49 -5.54 6.47
N ARG A 143 0.89 -4.45 5.80
CA ARG A 143 2.14 -4.40 5.02
C ARG A 143 3.39 -4.57 5.89
N GLN A 144 3.43 -3.94 7.06
CA GLN A 144 4.52 -4.10 8.03
C GLN A 144 4.62 -5.54 8.53
N ARG A 145 3.48 -6.18 8.87
CA ARG A 145 3.48 -7.58 9.32
C ARG A 145 3.95 -8.54 8.23
N PHE A 146 3.53 -8.33 6.99
CA PHE A 146 4.00 -9.10 5.84
C PHE A 146 5.53 -9.01 5.69
N ALA A 147 6.08 -7.81 5.82
CA ALA A 147 7.50 -7.55 5.73
C ALA A 147 8.33 -8.22 6.84
N THR A 148 7.85 -8.16 8.08
CA THR A 148 8.45 -8.89 9.20
C THR A 148 8.42 -10.40 8.96
N GLY A 149 7.27 -10.93 8.50
CA GLY A 149 7.13 -12.36 8.18
C GLY A 149 8.08 -12.84 7.07
N LEU A 150 8.32 -12.03 6.04
CA LEU A 150 9.33 -12.34 5.01
C LEU A 150 10.73 -12.47 5.62
N HIS A 151 11.11 -11.57 6.53
CA HIS A 151 12.43 -11.60 7.18
C HIS A 151 12.60 -12.86 8.04
N GLU A 152 11.57 -13.25 8.79
CA GLU A 152 11.60 -14.46 9.63
C GLU A 152 11.66 -15.74 8.78
N THR A 153 10.94 -15.80 7.65
CA THR A 153 10.90 -16.99 6.78
C THR A 153 12.24 -17.23 6.06
N HIS A 154 13.03 -16.18 5.81
CA HIS A 154 14.41 -16.34 5.33
C HIS A 154 15.37 -16.85 6.41
N GLN A 155 15.00 -16.77 7.70
CA GLN A 155 15.78 -17.26 8.83
C GLN A 155 15.40 -18.70 9.23
N THR A 156 14.14 -19.09 8.99
CA THR A 156 13.62 -20.46 9.15
C THR A 156 13.05 -20.96 7.83
N ALA A 157 13.92 -21.45 6.94
CA ALA A 157 13.51 -22.24 5.80
C ALA A 157 12.92 -23.59 6.26
N CYS A 158 11.69 -23.58 6.78
CA CYS A 158 10.75 -24.71 6.82
C CYS A 158 9.41 -24.26 7.43
N VAL A 159 8.35 -24.36 6.62
CA VAL A 159 6.92 -24.33 7.02
C VAL A 159 6.40 -22.97 7.50
N SER A 160 5.55 -22.32 6.69
CA SER A 160 4.12 -22.19 7.02
C SER A 160 3.43 -21.26 6.03
N GLY A 161 2.61 -21.84 5.16
CA GLY A 161 1.54 -21.09 4.53
C GLY A 161 0.44 -20.84 5.55
N MET A 162 -0.17 -19.65 5.48
CA MET A 162 -1.46 -19.28 6.08
C MET A 162 -1.40 -18.53 7.43
N VAL A 163 -1.13 -17.22 7.39
CA VAL A 163 -1.63 -16.24 8.39
C VAL A 163 -2.02 -14.92 7.70
N PHE A 164 -3.18 -14.87 7.04
CA PHE A 164 -3.80 -13.60 6.64
C PHE A 164 -5.23 -13.42 7.18
N ALA A 165 -5.82 -14.43 7.83
CA ALA A 165 -7.19 -14.36 8.33
C ALA A 165 -7.32 -13.85 9.79
N SER A 166 -6.24 -13.78 10.57
CA SER A 166 -6.34 -13.50 12.03
C SER A 166 -6.09 -12.04 12.43
N ALA A 167 -5.55 -11.19 11.54
CA ALA A 167 -5.17 -9.83 11.92
C ALA A 167 -6.39 -8.88 12.05
N VAL A 168 -7.44 -9.05 11.24
CA VAL A 168 -8.60 -8.16 11.23
C VAL A 168 -9.65 -8.55 12.28
N ALA A 169 -9.71 -9.84 12.66
CA ALA A 169 -10.71 -10.33 13.63
C ALA A 169 -10.31 -10.14 15.11
N LEU A 170 -9.04 -9.83 15.41
CA LEU A 170 -8.55 -9.76 16.79
C LEU A 170 -8.67 -8.38 17.44
N ASP A 171 -8.78 -7.30 16.65
CA ASP A 171 -8.93 -5.93 17.19
C ASP A 171 -10.39 -5.63 17.61
N ASP A 172 -11.37 -6.27 16.97
CA ASP A 172 -12.80 -6.06 17.26
C ASP A 172 -13.26 -6.69 18.60
N ARG A 173 -12.51 -7.68 19.14
CA ARG A 173 -12.81 -8.25 20.48
C ARG A 173 -12.31 -7.39 21.64
N ARG A 174 -11.36 -6.47 21.44
CA ARG A 174 -10.86 -5.61 22.54
C ARG A 174 -11.73 -4.38 22.81
N LYS A 175 -12.60 -3.98 21.86
CA LYS A 175 -13.47 -2.80 22.02
C LYS A 175 -14.90 -3.11 22.46
N ARG A 176 -15.32 -4.38 22.52
CA ARG A 176 -16.68 -4.80 22.89
C ARG A 176 -16.77 -5.53 24.23
N ASP A 177 -16.15 -4.98 25.25
CA ASP A 177 -16.47 -5.35 26.64
C ASP A 177 -16.93 -4.09 27.40
N PRO A 178 -18.23 -3.73 27.33
CA PRO A 178 -18.76 -2.75 28.26
C PRO A 178 -18.85 -3.46 29.61
N GLY A 179 -17.96 -3.08 30.53
CA GLY A 179 -17.91 -3.65 31.89
C GLY A 179 -19.30 -3.71 32.54
N PRO A 180 -19.51 -4.65 33.49
CA PRO A 180 -20.82 -4.91 34.05
C PRO A 180 -21.37 -3.65 34.73
N CYS A 181 -22.52 -3.19 34.22
CA CYS A 181 -23.33 -2.15 34.83
C CYS A 181 -23.73 -2.62 36.23
N ALA A 182 -23.13 -2.01 37.26
CA ALA A 182 -23.54 -2.20 38.64
C ALA A 182 -24.97 -1.66 38.81
N ALA A 183 -25.95 -2.57 38.85
CA ALA A 183 -27.28 -2.26 39.35
C ALA A 183 -27.23 -2.33 40.88
N LEU A 184 -27.28 -1.17 41.51
CA LEU A 184 -27.39 -0.97 42.95
C LEU A 184 -28.61 -0.08 43.20
N HIS A 185 -29.41 -0.47 44.20
CA HIS A 185 -30.64 0.16 44.73
C HIS A 185 -31.93 -0.18 43.97
N ALA A 186 -33.03 -0.62 44.60
CA ALA A 186 -33.44 -0.61 46.01
C ALA A 186 -34.34 -1.83 46.32
#